data_AF-A0A226MI61-F1
#
_entry.id   AF-A0A226MI61-F1
#
_cell.length_a   1.000
_cell.length_b   1.000
_cell.length_c   1.000
_cell.angle_alpha   90.00
_cell.angle_beta   90.00
_cell.angle_gamma   90.00
#
_symmetry.space_group_name_H-M   'P 1'
#
loop_
_entity.id
_entity.type
_entity.pdbx_description
1 polymer ?
#
loop_
_entity_poly.entity_id
_entity_poly.type
_entity_poly.pdbx_seq_one_letter_code
_entity_poly.pdbx_strand_id
1 'polypeptide(L)'
;KTVDKRKIHTINIEDFRAIYRAIVHRNEFHELFCAYSQNCKSLVDTELAEFLKKEQFKTEDAEITALEVILKYEPIDEVRKRRQLSFEGFIRYMSSEDCTIFKKEHRTVYQDMNHPLCDYYISSSHNTYLISDQLIGPSDLSGYISALLKGCRCLEIDCWDGSNNDPVVYHGHTLTSKLSFSSVIHAVDKYAFAASDYPVVLSLENHCSPKQQEKMAQHLLNILGDKLLTSTIGDTAVTQLPSPEELKFKILVKNKKCGTIEETMLRKGQNSRGETGEVSEEEITLSEDEIDEKAPLRTKSGSSKRKSEDRSSLPPRKKAKVKTYLTAEFRKHIVLCQPFYEKKKCALSK
;
A
#
# COMPACT_ATOMS: atom_id res chain seq x y z
N LYS A 1 26.92 -0.60 -41.34
CA LYS A 1 27.93 -1.61 -41.72
C LYS A 1 28.88 -1.84 -40.53
N THR A 2 28.45 -2.54 -39.49
CA THR A 2 29.35 -3.01 -38.42
C THR A 2 29.86 -4.37 -38.86
N VAL A 3 30.96 -4.30 -39.62
CA VAL A 3 31.56 -5.40 -40.34
C VAL A 3 32.31 -6.26 -39.33
N ASP A 4 31.94 -7.54 -39.22
CA ASP A 4 32.90 -8.58 -38.82
C ASP A 4 34.03 -8.54 -39.86
N LYS A 5 35.00 -7.64 -39.66
CA LYS A 5 36.08 -7.35 -40.62
C LYS A 5 36.91 -8.59 -40.91
N ARG A 6 36.89 -9.57 -40.01
CA ARG A 6 37.69 -10.79 -40.08
C ARG A 6 36.88 -12.02 -40.51
N LYS A 7 35.54 -11.94 -40.53
CA LYS A 7 34.61 -13.04 -40.88
C LYS A 7 34.83 -14.32 -40.04
N ILE A 8 35.26 -14.18 -38.78
CA ILE A 8 35.61 -15.31 -37.92
C ILE A 8 34.51 -15.65 -36.90
N HIS A 9 33.34 -15.01 -36.97
CA HIS A 9 32.25 -15.19 -36.00
C HIS A 9 32.67 -14.89 -34.53
N THR A 10 33.75 -14.12 -34.34
CA THR A 10 34.25 -13.71 -33.03
C THR A 10 34.42 -12.20 -32.99
N ILE A 11 33.85 -11.55 -31.98
CA ILE A 11 33.99 -10.11 -31.72
C ILE A 11 35.11 -9.94 -30.69
N ASN A 12 36.21 -9.27 -31.05
CA ASN A 12 37.23 -8.90 -30.07
C ASN A 12 36.80 -7.64 -29.29
N ILE A 13 37.57 -7.28 -28.25
CA ILE A 13 37.21 -6.15 -27.38
C ILE A 13 37.09 -4.81 -28.12
N GLU A 14 37.88 -4.58 -29.17
CA GLU A 14 37.82 -3.34 -29.96
C GLU A 14 36.59 -3.31 -30.86
N ASP A 15 36.25 -4.45 -31.47
CA ASP A 15 35.01 -4.60 -32.24
C ASP A 15 33.79 -4.45 -31.32
N PHE A 16 33.83 -5.02 -30.11
CA PHE A 16 32.79 -4.86 -29.09
C PHE A 16 32.65 -3.39 -28.66
N ARG A 17 33.76 -2.70 -28.38
CA ARG A 17 33.75 -1.26 -28.05
C ARG A 17 33.15 -0.43 -29.19
N ALA A 18 33.50 -0.72 -30.44
CA ALA A 18 32.96 -0.03 -31.60
C ALA A 18 31.45 -0.26 -31.77
N ILE A 19 31.00 -1.51 -31.63
CA ILE A 19 29.57 -1.88 -31.68
C ILE A 19 28.81 -1.25 -30.52
N TYR A 20 29.31 -1.39 -29.30
CA TYR A 20 28.72 -0.81 -28.10
C TYR A 20 28.58 0.70 -28.26
N ARG A 21 29.66 1.42 -28.62
CA ARG A 21 29.62 2.87 -28.87
C ARG A 21 28.61 3.25 -29.95
N ALA A 22 28.46 2.45 -31.01
CA ALA A 22 27.47 2.71 -32.05
C ALA A 22 26.02 2.50 -31.56
N ILE A 23 25.78 1.53 -30.67
CA ILE A 23 24.45 1.24 -30.12
C ILE A 23 24.06 2.23 -29.02
N VAL A 24 25.00 2.56 -28.12
CA VAL A 24 24.74 3.44 -26.97
C VAL A 24 24.95 4.92 -27.30
N HIS A 25 25.27 5.26 -28.56
CA HIS A 25 25.42 6.64 -28.96
C HIS A 25 24.10 7.39 -28.82
N ARG A 26 24.09 8.37 -27.93
CA ARG A 26 22.95 9.25 -27.67
C ARG A 26 23.23 10.61 -28.27
N ASN A 27 22.71 10.85 -29.48
CA ASN A 27 22.96 12.07 -30.24
C ASN A 27 22.45 13.32 -29.50
N GLU A 28 21.37 13.20 -28.72
CA GLU A 28 20.83 14.27 -27.88
C GLU A 28 21.82 14.72 -26.80
N PHE A 29 22.64 13.81 -26.26
CA PHE A 29 23.68 14.17 -25.30
C PHE A 29 24.85 14.86 -25.99
N HIS A 30 25.16 14.45 -27.23
CA HIS A 30 26.20 15.10 -28.03
C HIS A 30 25.80 16.53 -28.42
N GLU A 31 24.57 16.73 -28.87
CA GLU A 31 24.02 18.05 -29.18
C GLU A 31 24.01 18.96 -27.95
N LEU A 32 23.54 18.45 -26.81
CA LEU A 32 23.54 19.19 -25.54
C LEU A 32 24.96 19.54 -25.09
N PHE A 33 25.90 18.59 -25.18
CA PHE A 33 27.30 18.84 -24.83
C PHE A 33 27.93 19.92 -25.73
N CYS A 34 27.72 19.82 -27.04
CA CYS A 34 28.20 20.81 -28.01
C CYS A 34 27.54 22.19 -27.88
N ALA A 35 26.33 22.28 -27.32
CA ALA A 35 25.69 23.56 -27.07
C ALA A 35 26.43 24.40 -26.01
N TYR A 36 27.20 23.76 -25.13
CA TYR A 36 27.98 24.43 -24.07
C TYR A 36 29.50 24.32 -24.28
N SER A 37 30.00 23.31 -24.98
CA SER A 37 31.43 23.13 -25.26
C SER A 37 31.84 23.87 -26.53
N GLN A 38 32.65 24.92 -26.40
CA GLN A 38 33.13 25.70 -27.56
C GLN A 38 33.90 24.85 -28.58
N ASN A 39 34.55 23.77 -28.14
CA ASN A 39 35.38 22.92 -28.98
C ASN A 39 34.74 21.55 -29.31
N CYS A 40 33.54 21.27 -28.80
CA CYS A 40 32.86 19.96 -28.89
C CYS A 40 33.72 18.76 -28.44
N LYS A 41 34.74 18.98 -27.60
CA LYS A 41 35.65 17.93 -27.10
C LYS A 41 35.65 17.83 -25.58
N SER A 42 35.56 18.97 -24.91
CA SER A 42 35.62 19.09 -23.45
C SER A 42 34.80 20.29 -22.99
N LEU A 43 34.10 20.16 -21.87
CA LEU A 43 33.57 21.28 -21.11
C LEU A 43 34.62 21.72 -20.09
N VAL A 44 35.03 22.99 -20.09
CA VAL A 44 35.71 23.55 -18.91
C VAL A 44 34.71 23.70 -17.77
N ASP A 45 35.19 23.80 -16.54
CA ASP A 45 34.36 23.95 -15.35
C ASP A 45 33.38 25.14 -15.41
N THR A 46 33.76 26.27 -16.02
CA THR A 46 32.84 27.40 -16.22
C THR A 46 31.70 27.09 -17.19
N GLU A 47 31.99 26.41 -18.30
CA GLU A 47 30.98 25.96 -19.27
C GLU A 47 30.04 24.92 -18.64
N LEU A 48 30.60 24.02 -17.83
CA LEU A 48 29.81 23.04 -17.07
C LEU A 48 28.93 23.74 -16.02
N ALA A 49 29.43 24.76 -15.33
CA ALA A 49 28.62 25.53 -14.38
C ALA A 49 27.45 26.24 -15.06
N GLU A 50 27.64 26.78 -16.27
CA GLU A 50 26.55 27.35 -17.07
C GLU A 50 25.49 26.30 -17.44
N PHE A 51 25.92 25.12 -17.88
CA PHE A 51 25.03 23.99 -18.12
C PHE A 51 24.23 23.62 -16.86
N LEU A 52 24.89 23.54 -15.70
CA LEU A 52 24.24 23.21 -14.43
C LEU A 52 23.21 24.26 -14.01
N LYS A 53 23.51 25.55 -14.20
CA LYS A 53 22.58 26.64 -13.88
C LYS A 53 21.35 26.62 -14.79
N LYS A 54 21.56 26.45 -16.10
CA LYS A 54 20.51 26.62 -17.11
C LYS A 54 19.67 25.36 -17.32
N GLU A 55 20.29 24.19 -17.40
CA GLU A 55 19.61 22.93 -17.73
C GLU A 55 19.26 22.11 -16.47
N GLN A 56 20.06 22.22 -15.41
CA GLN A 56 19.86 21.47 -14.17
C GLN A 56 19.31 22.32 -13.03
N PHE A 57 19.07 23.62 -13.28
CA PHE A 57 18.54 24.60 -12.31
C PHE A 57 19.32 24.65 -10.98
N LYS A 58 20.61 24.32 -11.01
CA LYS A 58 21.51 24.46 -9.87
C LYS A 58 22.08 25.87 -9.86
N THR A 59 21.31 26.82 -9.31
CA THR A 59 21.70 28.24 -9.29
C THR A 59 22.71 28.57 -8.19
N GLU A 60 22.59 27.91 -7.05
CA GLU A 60 23.52 28.03 -5.92
C GLU A 60 24.66 27.03 -6.09
N ASP A 61 25.89 27.45 -5.82
CA ASP A 61 27.10 26.62 -5.81
C ASP A 61 27.38 25.84 -7.11
N ALA A 62 26.93 26.34 -8.26
CA ALA A 62 27.12 25.69 -9.56
C ALA A 62 28.60 25.45 -9.89
N GLU A 63 29.46 26.41 -9.57
CA GLU A 63 30.91 26.35 -9.80
C GLU A 63 31.56 25.26 -8.94
N ILE A 64 31.14 25.12 -7.68
CA ILE A 64 31.61 24.06 -6.78
C ILE A 64 31.12 22.71 -7.30
N THR A 65 29.83 22.62 -7.63
CA THR A 65 29.21 21.40 -8.17
C THR A 65 29.88 20.97 -9.48
N ALA A 66 30.23 21.90 -10.37
CA ALA A 66 30.93 21.59 -11.61
C ALA A 66 32.28 20.90 -11.35
N LEU A 67 33.03 21.38 -10.36
CA LEU A 67 34.30 20.75 -9.96
C LEU A 67 34.08 19.37 -9.35
N GLU A 68 33.08 19.20 -8.49
CA GLU A 68 32.73 17.89 -7.93
C GLU A 68 32.35 16.89 -9.02
N VAL A 69 31.56 17.32 -10.01
CA VAL A 69 31.18 16.52 -11.17
C VAL A 69 32.42 16.11 -11.97
N ILE A 70 33.33 17.04 -12.27
CA ILE A 70 34.58 16.74 -12.97
C ILE A 70 35.41 15.73 -12.18
N LEU A 71 35.59 15.97 -10.88
CA LEU A 71 36.39 15.10 -10.02
C LEU A 71 35.83 13.68 -9.93
N LYS A 72 34.49 13.56 -9.90
CA LYS A 72 33.78 12.28 -9.72
C LYS A 72 33.59 11.50 -11.02
N TYR A 73 33.32 12.17 -12.14
CA TYR A 73 32.85 11.50 -13.36
C TYR A 73 33.84 11.52 -14.53
N GLU A 74 34.82 12.43 -14.57
CA GLU A 74 35.78 12.47 -15.66
C GLU A 74 36.71 11.25 -15.63
N PRO A 75 36.74 10.38 -16.65
CA PRO A 75 37.60 9.19 -16.65
C PRO A 75 39.09 9.46 -16.89
N ILE A 76 39.45 10.54 -17.60
CA ILE A 76 40.83 10.78 -18.05
C ILE A 76 41.52 11.75 -17.08
N ASP A 77 42.54 11.28 -16.37
CA ASP A 77 43.21 12.05 -15.31
C ASP A 77 43.83 13.35 -15.84
N GLU A 78 44.37 13.38 -17.06
CA GLU A 78 44.93 14.59 -17.67
C GLU A 78 43.85 15.63 -17.96
N VAL A 79 42.63 15.19 -18.32
CA VAL A 79 41.48 16.07 -18.55
C VAL A 79 40.96 16.59 -17.22
N ARG A 80 40.84 15.71 -16.22
CA ARG A 80 40.43 16.05 -14.85
C ARG A 80 41.36 17.08 -14.20
N LYS A 81 42.69 16.90 -14.33
CA LYS A 81 43.72 17.83 -13.83
C LYS A 81 43.63 19.21 -14.48
N ARG A 82 43.11 19.30 -15.70
CA ARG A 82 42.83 20.57 -16.40
C ARG A 82 41.47 21.18 -16.03
N ARG A 83 40.75 20.63 -15.05
CA ARG A 83 39.38 21.04 -14.67
C ARG A 83 38.42 21.01 -15.86
N GLN A 84 38.50 19.93 -16.64
CA GLN A 84 37.67 19.71 -17.81
C GLN A 84 36.86 18.42 -17.67
N LEU A 85 35.70 18.37 -18.32
CA LEU A 85 34.86 17.19 -18.48
C LEU A 85 34.80 16.82 -19.96
N SER A 86 35.33 15.65 -20.31
CA SER A 86 35.21 15.06 -21.64
C SER A 86 33.76 14.67 -21.94
N PHE A 87 33.45 14.44 -23.23
CA PHE A 87 32.14 13.92 -23.61
C PHE A 87 31.78 12.61 -22.88
N GLU A 88 32.75 11.71 -22.71
CA GLU A 88 32.55 10.46 -21.94
C GLU A 88 32.25 10.76 -20.46
N GLY A 89 32.95 11.71 -19.84
CA GLY A 89 32.66 12.16 -18.48
C GLY A 89 31.25 12.76 -18.35
N PHE A 90 30.81 13.52 -19.35
CA PHE A 90 29.47 14.09 -19.40
C PHE A 90 28.39 13.00 -19.51
N ILE A 91 28.58 11.98 -20.35
CA ILE A 91 27.66 10.84 -20.44
C ILE A 91 27.54 10.10 -19.09
N ARG A 92 28.67 9.91 -18.40
CA ARG A 92 28.70 9.28 -17.07
C ARG A 92 27.94 10.11 -16.05
N TYR A 93 28.11 11.43 -16.06
CA TYR A 93 27.36 12.34 -15.20
C TYR A 93 25.85 12.30 -15.49
N MET A 94 25.44 12.49 -16.76
CA MET A 94 24.04 12.50 -17.16
C MET A 94 23.31 11.17 -16.91
N SER A 95 24.07 10.06 -16.85
CA SER A 95 23.55 8.72 -16.55
C SER A 95 23.67 8.35 -15.07
N SER A 96 24.19 9.25 -14.22
CA SER A 96 24.43 8.99 -12.81
C SER A 96 23.21 9.23 -11.93
N GLU A 97 23.28 8.77 -10.68
CA GLU A 97 22.29 9.12 -9.66
C GLU A 97 22.25 10.61 -9.33
N ASP A 98 23.29 11.40 -9.66
CA ASP A 98 23.27 12.85 -9.43
C ASP A 98 22.34 13.57 -10.42
N CYS A 99 22.02 12.93 -11.54
CA CYS A 99 21.04 13.39 -12.53
C CYS A 99 19.70 12.65 -12.44
N THR A 100 19.44 11.92 -11.36
CA THR A 100 18.14 11.27 -11.17
C THR A 100 17.04 12.32 -10.99
N ILE A 101 15.88 12.07 -11.60
CA ILE A 101 14.70 12.94 -11.45
C ILE A 101 14.15 12.94 -10.01
N PHE A 102 14.50 11.92 -9.22
CA PHE A 102 14.06 11.82 -7.83
C PHE A 102 14.94 12.66 -6.91
N LYS A 103 14.32 13.54 -6.13
CA LYS A 103 14.99 14.30 -5.08
C LYS A 103 15.66 13.37 -4.08
N LYS A 104 16.96 13.54 -3.84
CA LYS A 104 17.73 12.69 -2.93
C LYS A 104 17.24 12.82 -1.50
N GLU A 105 16.82 14.01 -1.12
CA GLU A 105 16.32 14.37 0.21
C GLU A 105 15.03 13.60 0.54
N HIS A 106 14.27 13.18 -0.49
CA HIS A 106 13.02 12.44 -0.34
C HIS A 106 13.23 10.91 -0.36
N ARG A 107 14.48 10.42 -0.38
CA ARG A 107 14.79 8.98 -0.29
C ARG A 107 14.70 8.44 1.13
N THR A 108 14.72 9.33 2.13
CA THR A 108 14.48 9.03 3.53
C THR A 108 13.22 9.74 4.01
N VAL A 109 12.73 9.38 5.18
CA VAL A 109 11.60 10.08 5.82
C VAL A 109 12.00 11.55 6.05
N TYR A 110 11.31 12.47 5.39
CA TYR A 110 11.59 13.91 5.41
C TYR A 110 10.40 14.76 5.90
N GLN A 111 9.22 14.13 5.99
CA GLN A 111 8.00 14.78 6.45
C GLN A 111 7.95 14.75 7.98
N ASP A 112 7.23 15.69 8.59
CA ASP A 112 6.92 15.60 10.02
C ASP A 112 5.98 14.41 10.25
N MET A 113 6.41 13.46 11.07
CA MET A 113 5.69 12.21 11.38
C MET A 113 4.97 12.26 12.74
N ASN A 114 4.85 13.46 13.34
CA ASN A 114 4.19 13.69 14.63
C ASN A 114 2.76 14.24 14.51
N HIS A 115 2.23 14.49 13.30
CA HIS A 115 0.82 14.84 13.14
C HIS A 115 -0.07 13.62 13.43
N PRO A 116 -1.37 13.81 13.74
CA PRO A 116 -2.31 12.71 13.88
C PRO A 116 -2.37 11.81 12.64
N LEU A 117 -2.55 10.50 12.83
CA LEU A 117 -2.56 9.51 11.73
C LEU A 117 -3.51 9.85 10.57
N CYS A 118 -4.59 10.61 10.82
CA CYS A 118 -5.55 11.03 9.79
C CYS A 118 -5.04 12.09 8.80
N ASP A 119 -3.84 12.64 9.03
CA ASP A 119 -3.23 13.68 8.18
C ASP A 119 -2.33 13.10 7.09
N TYR A 120 -2.16 11.77 7.05
CA TYR A 120 -1.26 11.06 6.13
C TYR A 120 -2.02 10.22 5.12
N TYR A 121 -1.48 10.14 3.90
CA TYR A 121 -1.84 9.09 2.96
C TYR A 121 -1.15 7.78 3.36
N ILE A 122 -1.93 6.72 3.53
CA ILE A 122 -1.44 5.41 3.97
C ILE A 122 -1.47 4.44 2.80
N SER A 123 -0.30 3.91 2.43
CA SER A 123 -0.20 2.84 1.42
C SER A 123 -1.01 1.62 1.87
N SER A 124 -2.06 1.28 1.13
CA SER A 124 -3.09 0.32 1.53
C SER A 124 -3.33 -0.71 0.44
N SER A 125 -3.54 -1.96 0.83
CA SER A 125 -3.82 -3.09 -0.06
C SER A 125 -5.23 -3.62 0.20
N HIS A 126 -5.96 -3.89 -0.88
CA HIS A 126 -7.29 -4.49 -0.86
C HIS A 126 -7.19 -5.97 -1.27
N ASN A 127 -7.92 -6.85 -0.60
CA ASN A 127 -7.87 -8.31 -0.77
C ASN A 127 -6.43 -8.84 -0.91
N THR A 128 -5.58 -8.49 0.05
CA THR A 128 -4.12 -8.67 -0.01
C THR A 128 -3.67 -10.12 -0.24
N TYR A 129 -4.51 -11.09 0.11
CA TYR A 129 -4.26 -12.51 -0.07
C TYR A 129 -4.37 -12.98 -1.53
N LEU A 130 -5.04 -12.23 -2.41
CA LEU A 130 -5.23 -12.62 -3.82
C LEU A 130 -4.02 -12.23 -4.66
N ILE A 131 -3.38 -13.22 -5.29
CA ILE A 131 -2.23 -13.00 -6.20
C ILE A 131 -2.64 -12.94 -7.68
N SER A 132 -3.93 -13.07 -7.99
CA SER A 132 -4.48 -12.97 -9.35
C SER A 132 -5.93 -12.49 -9.34
N ASP A 133 -6.83 -13.10 -10.12
CA ASP A 133 -8.21 -12.64 -10.28
C ASP A 133 -9.07 -12.82 -9.02
N GLN A 134 -10.17 -12.05 -8.94
CA GLN A 134 -11.05 -11.98 -7.77
C GLN A 134 -11.98 -13.19 -7.60
N LEU A 135 -12.13 -14.08 -8.59
CA LEU A 135 -13.16 -15.12 -8.59
C LEU A 135 -12.61 -16.55 -8.47
N ILE A 136 -11.45 -16.80 -9.08
CA ILE A 136 -10.82 -18.14 -9.22
C ILE A 136 -9.36 -18.10 -8.79
N GLY A 137 -8.78 -16.90 -8.62
CA GLY A 137 -7.37 -16.73 -8.31
C GLY A 137 -6.94 -17.41 -7.00
N PRO A 138 -5.74 -18.01 -6.95
CA PRO A 138 -5.21 -18.52 -5.68
C PRO A 138 -5.04 -17.40 -4.65
N SER A 139 -5.39 -17.73 -3.40
CA SER A 139 -4.95 -17.02 -2.22
C SER A 139 -3.57 -17.55 -1.81
N ASP A 140 -2.61 -16.65 -1.61
CA ASP A 140 -1.23 -17.02 -1.25
C ASP A 140 -0.60 -16.04 -0.25
N LEU A 141 0.26 -16.56 0.64
CA LEU A 141 0.96 -15.74 1.65
C LEU A 141 1.90 -14.71 1.01
N SER A 142 2.41 -14.99 -0.19
CA SER A 142 3.26 -14.07 -0.94
C SER A 142 2.59 -12.73 -1.25
N GLY A 143 1.26 -12.67 -1.29
CA GLY A 143 0.51 -11.41 -1.41
C GLY A 143 0.81 -10.46 -0.23
N TYR A 144 0.66 -10.96 1.01
CA TYR A 144 1.00 -10.21 2.22
C TYR A 144 2.48 -9.85 2.30
N ILE A 145 3.35 -10.81 1.99
CA ILE A 145 4.81 -10.61 2.04
C ILE A 145 5.21 -9.51 1.03
N SER A 146 4.74 -9.61 -0.22
CA SER A 146 5.05 -8.62 -1.25
C SER A 146 4.49 -7.24 -0.90
N ALA A 147 3.28 -7.14 -0.34
CA ALA A 147 2.70 -5.87 0.05
C ALA A 147 3.56 -5.18 1.13
N LEU A 148 3.94 -5.92 2.17
CA LEU A 148 4.77 -5.40 3.27
C LEU A 148 6.17 -4.99 2.81
N LEU A 149 6.83 -5.81 1.97
CA LEU A 149 8.15 -5.48 1.41
C LEU A 149 8.13 -4.27 0.47
N LYS A 150 6.98 -3.98 -0.17
CA LYS A 150 6.76 -2.76 -0.96
C LYS A 150 6.33 -1.55 -0.11
N GLY A 151 6.34 -1.67 1.22
CA GLY A 151 6.02 -0.59 2.15
C GLY A 151 4.52 -0.38 2.41
N CYS A 152 3.65 -1.33 2.03
CA CYS A 152 2.23 -1.25 2.38
C CYS A 152 2.03 -1.27 3.90
N ARG A 153 1.17 -0.39 4.42
CA ARG A 153 0.92 -0.15 5.86
C ARG A 153 -0.51 -0.50 6.27
N CYS A 154 -1.41 -0.85 5.35
CA CYS A 154 -2.76 -1.33 5.66
C CYS A 154 -3.07 -2.57 4.82
N LEU A 155 -3.33 -3.69 5.50
CA LEU A 155 -3.57 -5.00 4.88
C LEU A 155 -4.99 -5.45 5.16
N GLU A 156 -5.66 -6.01 4.16
CA GLU A 156 -6.99 -6.58 4.31
C GLU A 156 -6.94 -8.09 4.54
N ILE A 157 -7.78 -8.57 5.46
CA ILE A 157 -7.85 -9.99 5.85
C ILE A 157 -9.31 -10.41 6.01
N ASP A 158 -9.81 -11.17 5.03
CA ASP A 158 -11.18 -11.69 5.02
C ASP A 158 -11.26 -12.97 5.83
N CYS A 159 -11.75 -12.86 7.05
CA CYS A 159 -11.69 -13.92 8.04
C CYS A 159 -13.00 -14.72 8.07
N TRP A 160 -12.91 -16.03 7.86
CA TRP A 160 -14.04 -16.95 7.83
C TRP A 160 -13.83 -18.14 8.75
N ASP A 161 -14.94 -18.76 9.18
CA ASP A 161 -14.88 -20.00 9.94
C ASP A 161 -14.19 -21.11 9.13
N GLY A 162 -13.17 -21.72 9.73
CA GLY A 162 -12.50 -22.90 9.18
C GLY A 162 -12.86 -24.20 9.90
N SER A 163 -12.35 -25.30 9.36
CA SER A 163 -12.44 -26.63 9.99
C SER A 163 -11.63 -26.68 11.29
N ASN A 164 -11.96 -27.63 12.18
CA ASN A 164 -11.23 -27.85 13.44
C ASN A 164 -11.19 -26.63 14.36
N ASN A 165 -12.15 -25.71 14.20
CA ASN A 165 -12.24 -24.48 14.98
C ASN A 165 -10.99 -23.58 14.82
N ASP A 166 -10.37 -23.58 13.64
CA ASP A 166 -9.26 -22.70 13.28
C ASP A 166 -9.67 -21.77 12.11
N PRO A 167 -9.58 -20.43 12.27
CA PRO A 167 -10.04 -19.49 11.25
C PRO A 167 -9.21 -19.55 9.95
N VAL A 168 -9.87 -19.25 8.83
CA VAL A 168 -9.26 -19.23 7.50
C VAL A 168 -9.45 -17.88 6.80
N VAL A 169 -8.61 -17.61 5.80
CA VAL A 169 -8.63 -16.40 4.98
C VAL A 169 -8.86 -16.76 3.52
N TYR A 170 -9.91 -16.18 2.90
CA TYR A 170 -10.22 -16.30 1.49
C TYR A 170 -11.36 -15.34 1.09
N HIS A 171 -11.60 -15.19 -0.22
CA HIS A 171 -12.69 -14.38 -0.72
C HIS A 171 -14.01 -15.16 -0.63
N GLY A 172 -14.91 -14.71 0.24
CA GLY A 172 -16.19 -15.39 0.50
C GLY A 172 -17.02 -15.61 -0.77
N HIS A 173 -17.75 -16.72 -0.81
CA HIS A 173 -18.63 -17.07 -1.94
C HIS A 173 -17.93 -17.22 -3.31
N THR A 174 -16.60 -17.44 -3.33
CA THR A 174 -15.81 -17.69 -4.54
C THR A 174 -15.09 -19.04 -4.50
N LEU A 175 -14.37 -19.37 -5.58
CA LEU A 175 -13.58 -20.61 -5.72
C LEU A 175 -12.10 -20.42 -5.35
N THR A 176 -11.76 -19.32 -4.69
CA THR A 176 -10.40 -19.00 -4.26
C THR A 176 -9.89 -20.01 -3.22
N SER A 177 -8.59 -20.29 -3.21
CA SER A 177 -7.98 -21.16 -2.19
C SER A 177 -8.01 -20.51 -0.81
N LYS A 178 -7.85 -21.31 0.25
CA LYS A 178 -7.92 -20.86 1.64
C LYS A 178 -6.55 -20.87 2.29
N LEU A 179 -6.25 -19.83 3.04
CA LEU A 179 -5.07 -19.74 3.91
C LEU A 179 -5.48 -19.92 5.37
N SER A 180 -4.60 -20.47 6.21
CA SER A 180 -4.80 -20.42 7.67
C SER A 180 -4.59 -18.97 8.15
N PHE A 181 -5.50 -18.46 8.98
CA PHE A 181 -5.36 -17.15 9.59
C PHE A 181 -4.06 -17.04 10.39
N SER A 182 -3.71 -18.08 11.16
CA SER A 182 -2.44 -18.14 11.90
C SER A 182 -1.21 -17.97 11.00
N SER A 183 -1.22 -18.61 9.82
CA SER A 183 -0.11 -18.46 8.85
C SER A 183 -0.01 -17.04 8.29
N VAL A 184 -1.15 -16.37 8.05
CA VAL A 184 -1.17 -14.96 7.64
C VAL A 184 -0.58 -14.07 8.73
N ILE A 185 -0.98 -14.25 9.99
CA ILE A 185 -0.45 -13.45 11.10
C ILE A 185 1.04 -13.70 11.33
N HIS A 186 1.55 -14.93 11.14
CA HIS A 186 2.99 -15.20 11.17
C HIS A 186 3.76 -14.48 10.05
N ALA A 187 3.19 -14.38 8.84
CA ALA A 187 3.79 -13.59 7.78
C ALA A 187 3.82 -12.10 8.14
N VAL A 188 2.74 -11.57 8.70
CA VAL A 188 2.70 -10.18 9.20
C VAL A 188 3.76 -9.96 10.27
N ASP A 189 3.84 -10.82 11.29
CA ASP A 189 4.81 -10.70 12.39
C ASP A 189 6.27 -10.56 11.89
N LYS A 190 6.61 -11.35 10.87
CA LYS A 190 7.95 -11.41 10.30
C LYS A 190 8.28 -10.21 9.41
N TYR A 191 7.31 -9.69 8.66
CA TYR A 191 7.56 -8.71 7.60
C TYR A 191 6.98 -7.32 7.85
N ALA A 192 6.15 -7.12 8.89
CA ALA A 192 5.45 -5.86 9.17
C ALA A 192 6.37 -4.63 9.09
N PHE A 193 7.57 -4.75 9.65
CA PHE A 193 8.53 -3.64 9.76
C PHE A 193 9.79 -3.81 8.92
N ALA A 194 9.79 -4.73 7.94
CA ALA A 194 10.98 -5.00 7.13
C ALA A 194 11.35 -3.84 6.18
N ALA A 195 10.37 -3.07 5.72
CA ALA A 195 10.57 -1.94 4.80
C ALA A 195 10.32 -0.56 5.43
N SER A 196 9.72 -0.51 6.62
CA SER A 196 9.34 0.72 7.31
C SER A 196 8.99 0.45 8.77
N ASP A 197 9.45 1.30 9.68
CA ASP A 197 9.20 1.19 11.13
C ASP A 197 7.79 1.67 11.53
N TYR A 198 7.10 2.36 10.63
CA TYR A 198 5.79 2.95 10.87
C TYR A 198 4.67 1.90 10.97
N PRO A 199 3.57 2.22 11.68
CA PRO A 199 2.55 1.24 12.06
C PRO A 199 1.92 0.51 10.88
N VAL A 200 1.49 -0.74 11.15
CA VAL A 200 0.70 -1.55 10.22
C VAL A 200 -0.72 -1.68 10.75
N VAL A 201 -1.72 -1.48 9.88
CA VAL A 201 -3.13 -1.70 10.18
C VAL A 201 -3.61 -2.99 9.53
N LEU A 202 -4.23 -3.87 10.32
CA LEU A 202 -4.90 -5.08 9.84
C LEU A 202 -6.40 -4.81 9.75
N SER A 203 -6.92 -4.59 8.54
CA SER A 203 -8.36 -4.46 8.27
C SER A 203 -8.98 -5.85 8.18
N LEU A 204 -9.61 -6.30 9.26
CA LEU A 204 -10.31 -7.58 9.35
C LEU A 204 -11.75 -7.45 8.83
N GLU A 205 -12.07 -8.16 7.76
CA GLU A 205 -13.45 -8.42 7.37
C GLU A 205 -13.92 -9.71 8.05
N ASN A 206 -14.58 -9.57 9.20
CA ASN A 206 -14.84 -10.68 10.12
C ASN A 206 -16.20 -11.36 9.86
N HIS A 207 -16.16 -12.60 9.38
CA HIS A 207 -17.30 -13.50 9.20
C HIS A 207 -17.23 -14.74 10.09
N CYS A 208 -16.34 -14.77 11.08
CA CYS A 208 -16.15 -15.90 11.98
C CYS A 208 -17.23 -15.95 13.07
N SER A 209 -17.60 -17.15 13.50
CA SER A 209 -18.40 -17.42 14.70
C SER A 209 -17.72 -16.91 15.98
N PRO A 210 -18.44 -16.65 17.07
CA PRO A 210 -17.84 -16.10 18.30
C PRO A 210 -16.69 -16.96 18.84
N LYS A 211 -16.83 -18.29 18.76
CA LYS A 211 -15.81 -19.25 19.18
C LYS A 211 -14.54 -19.17 18.33
N GLN A 212 -14.66 -18.94 17.02
CA GLN A 212 -13.50 -18.76 16.14
C GLN A 212 -12.93 -17.34 16.21
N GLN A 213 -13.72 -16.34 16.58
CA GLN A 213 -13.21 -15.02 16.93
C GLN A 213 -12.30 -15.09 18.15
N GLU A 214 -12.67 -15.82 19.22
CA GLU A 214 -11.74 -16.05 20.35
C GLU A 214 -10.41 -16.66 19.89
N LYS A 215 -10.46 -17.58 18.92
CA LYS A 215 -9.25 -18.15 18.31
C LYS A 215 -8.45 -17.14 17.50
N MET A 216 -9.10 -16.28 16.71
CA MET A 216 -8.43 -15.18 16.02
C MET A 216 -7.72 -14.24 17.02
N ALA A 217 -8.33 -13.93 18.17
CA ALA A 217 -7.73 -13.07 19.19
C ALA A 217 -6.51 -13.74 19.83
N GLN A 218 -6.63 -15.04 20.15
CA GLN A 218 -5.51 -15.84 20.66
C GLN A 218 -4.35 -15.85 19.66
N HIS A 219 -4.60 -16.03 18.37
CA HIS A 219 -3.56 -15.99 17.34
C HIS A 219 -2.89 -14.61 17.27
N LEU A 220 -3.68 -13.52 17.25
CA LEU A 220 -3.13 -12.16 17.24
C LEU A 220 -2.25 -11.89 18.47
N LEU A 221 -2.73 -12.23 19.66
CA LEU A 221 -2.00 -12.00 20.92
C LEU A 221 -0.73 -12.85 21.00
N ASN A 222 -0.82 -14.15 20.72
CA ASN A 222 0.29 -15.09 20.87
C ASN A 222 1.39 -14.87 19.82
N ILE A 223 1.01 -14.50 18.59
CA ILE A 223 1.96 -14.36 17.49
C ILE A 223 2.57 -12.96 17.47
N LEU A 224 1.76 -11.90 17.60
CA LEU A 224 2.24 -10.52 17.48
C LEU A 224 2.81 -9.98 18.80
N GLY A 225 2.38 -10.53 19.95
CA GLY A 225 2.86 -10.13 21.27
C GLY A 225 2.85 -8.61 21.46
N ASP A 226 4.01 -8.07 21.84
CA ASP A 226 4.18 -6.63 22.13
C ASP A 226 4.04 -5.72 20.90
N LYS A 227 4.11 -6.27 19.69
CA LYS A 227 3.85 -5.50 18.46
C LYS A 227 2.37 -5.16 18.34
N LEU A 228 1.47 -5.98 18.89
CA LEU A 228 0.03 -5.70 18.86
C LEU A 228 -0.33 -4.57 19.81
N LEU A 229 -0.99 -3.54 19.29
CA LEU A 229 -1.51 -2.46 20.13
C LEU A 229 -2.82 -2.90 20.82
N THR A 230 -2.71 -3.23 22.10
CA THR A 230 -3.84 -3.74 22.92
C THR A 230 -4.49 -2.67 23.81
N SER A 231 -3.81 -1.54 24.03
CA SER A 231 -4.32 -0.44 24.85
C SER A 231 -4.08 0.92 24.20
N THR A 232 -4.89 1.91 24.60
CA THR A 232 -4.67 3.32 24.25
C THR A 232 -3.28 3.78 24.67
N ILE A 233 -2.66 4.62 23.84
CA ILE A 233 -1.40 5.29 24.15
C ILE A 233 -1.74 6.60 24.89
N GLY A 234 -1.13 6.81 26.06
CA GLY A 234 -1.35 7.98 26.91
C GLY A 234 -2.50 7.86 27.92
N ASP A 235 -2.45 8.72 28.94
CA ASP A 235 -3.40 8.76 30.08
C ASP A 235 -4.55 9.77 29.91
N THR A 236 -4.57 10.53 28.81
CA THR A 236 -5.51 11.64 28.60
C THR A 236 -6.64 11.27 27.65
N ALA A 237 -7.81 11.90 27.84
CA ALA A 237 -8.99 11.72 26.99
C ALA A 237 -8.62 11.79 25.50
N VAL A 238 -8.99 10.74 24.74
CA VAL A 238 -8.63 10.56 23.32
C VAL A 238 -9.37 11.59 22.46
N THR A 239 -8.83 12.80 22.39
CA THR A 239 -9.36 13.87 21.52
C THR A 239 -8.83 13.77 20.09
N GLN A 240 -7.71 13.07 19.89
CA GLN A 240 -7.03 12.90 18.59
C GLN A 240 -6.46 11.49 18.41
N LEU A 241 -6.19 11.09 17.16
CA LEU A 241 -5.46 9.86 16.86
C LEU A 241 -3.97 10.04 17.17
N PRO A 242 -3.27 9.00 17.67
CA PRO A 242 -1.82 9.04 17.81
C PRO A 242 -1.13 9.27 16.46
N SER A 243 0.06 9.82 16.51
CA SER A 243 0.91 10.03 15.34
C SER A 243 1.57 8.73 14.86
N PRO A 244 2.01 8.67 13.58
CA PRO A 244 2.86 7.57 13.10
C PRO A 244 4.10 7.32 13.97
N GLU A 245 4.72 8.39 14.49
CA GLU A 245 5.92 8.30 15.34
C GLU A 245 5.65 7.59 16.66
N GLU A 246 4.56 7.94 17.35
CA GLU A 246 4.12 7.28 18.59
C GLU A 246 3.72 5.81 18.39
N LEU A 247 3.35 5.45 17.16
CA LEU A 247 2.89 4.12 16.78
C LEU A 247 3.97 3.27 16.09
N LYS A 248 5.24 3.69 16.08
CA LYS A 248 6.33 2.89 15.52
C LYS A 248 6.36 1.48 16.11
N PHE A 249 6.59 0.51 15.23
CA PHE A 249 6.61 -0.92 15.53
C PHE A 249 5.31 -1.48 16.13
N LYS A 250 4.19 -0.77 15.96
CA LYS A 250 2.86 -1.24 16.39
C LYS A 250 2.00 -1.73 15.24
N ILE A 251 1.22 -2.76 15.52
CA ILE A 251 0.21 -3.34 14.66
C ILE A 251 -1.15 -3.04 15.27
N LEU A 252 -2.01 -2.38 14.50
CA LEU A 252 -3.36 -2.01 14.88
C LEU A 252 -4.35 -2.93 14.19
N VAL A 253 -5.46 -3.26 14.86
CA VAL A 253 -6.49 -4.14 14.29
C VAL A 253 -7.75 -3.36 14.03
N LYS A 254 -8.18 -3.26 12.76
CA LYS A 254 -9.44 -2.68 12.32
C LYS A 254 -10.52 -3.75 12.11
N ASN A 255 -11.59 -3.71 12.90
CA ASN A 255 -12.69 -4.66 12.95
C ASN A 255 -13.96 -3.96 13.50
N LYS A 256 -15.15 -4.51 13.23
CA LYS A 256 -16.44 -3.93 13.68
C LYS A 256 -16.62 -4.10 15.19
N LYS A 257 -16.76 -3.02 15.95
CA LYS A 257 -16.98 -3.05 17.42
C LYS A 257 -18.46 -3.02 17.81
N CYS A 258 -18.78 -3.57 19.00
CA CYS A 258 -20.08 -3.39 19.65
C CYS A 258 -19.92 -2.61 20.97
N GLY A 259 -20.76 -1.59 21.19
CA GLY A 259 -20.72 -0.71 22.37
C GLY A 259 -19.84 0.54 22.18
N THR A 260 -20.01 1.53 23.06
CA THR A 260 -19.31 2.83 22.98
C THR A 260 -17.86 2.77 23.48
N ILE A 261 -17.07 3.81 23.19
CA ILE A 261 -15.69 3.97 23.70
C ILE A 261 -15.71 4.05 25.24
N GLU A 262 -16.66 4.79 25.80
CA GLU A 262 -16.85 4.98 27.24
C GLU A 262 -17.14 3.66 27.96
N GLU A 263 -18.05 2.84 27.44
CA GLU A 263 -18.33 1.51 27.98
C GLU A 263 -17.11 0.57 27.95
N THR A 264 -16.17 0.80 27.05
CA THR A 264 -14.93 0.01 26.97
C THR A 264 -13.92 0.46 28.00
N MET A 265 -13.80 1.78 28.21
CA MET A 265 -12.96 2.34 29.27
C MET A 265 -13.47 1.94 30.65
N LEU A 266 -14.79 1.86 30.85
CA LEU A 266 -15.42 1.39 32.09
C LEU A 266 -15.21 -0.11 32.35
N ARG A 267 -15.00 -0.92 31.30
CA ARG A 267 -14.72 -2.37 31.40
C ARG A 267 -13.22 -2.69 31.56
N LYS A 268 -12.34 -1.69 31.45
CA LYS A 268 -10.89 -1.82 31.65
C LYS A 268 -10.63 -2.14 33.13
N GLY A 269 -10.21 -3.38 33.43
CA GLY A 269 -9.94 -3.85 34.80
C GLY A 269 -10.92 -4.86 35.38
N GLN A 270 -12.01 -5.22 34.67
CA GLN A 270 -12.93 -6.28 35.11
C GLN A 270 -12.64 -7.63 34.42
N ASN A 271 -12.31 -8.65 35.20
CA ASN A 271 -12.18 -10.04 34.76
C ASN A 271 -13.55 -10.71 34.66
N SER A 272 -14.42 -10.27 33.74
CA SER A 272 -15.62 -11.03 33.40
C SER A 272 -15.31 -12.04 32.31
N ARG A 273 -15.13 -13.30 32.71
CA ARG A 273 -15.37 -14.45 31.83
C ARG A 273 -16.87 -14.49 31.56
N GLY A 274 -17.24 -14.31 30.30
CA GLY A 274 -18.52 -14.71 29.69
C GLY A 274 -19.80 -14.25 30.38
N GLU A 275 -20.44 -13.22 29.83
CA GLU A 275 -21.91 -13.11 29.82
C GLU A 275 -22.32 -12.27 28.59
N THR A 276 -23.06 -12.90 27.68
CA THR A 276 -23.68 -12.25 26.51
C THR A 276 -25.08 -11.79 26.90
N GLY A 277 -25.27 -10.47 27.05
CA GLY A 277 -26.60 -9.87 27.15
C GLY A 277 -27.14 -9.52 25.76
N GLU A 278 -28.37 -9.94 25.46
CA GLU A 278 -29.14 -9.48 24.29
C GLU A 278 -29.64 -8.06 24.54
N VAL A 279 -29.34 -7.14 23.62
CA VAL A 279 -29.99 -5.82 23.57
C VAL A 279 -30.46 -5.60 22.13
N SER A 280 -31.75 -5.35 21.97
CA SER A 280 -32.37 -5.02 20.69
C SER A 280 -32.16 -3.54 20.37
N GLU A 281 -31.56 -3.24 19.22
CA GLU A 281 -31.61 -1.90 18.61
C GLU A 281 -32.49 -1.96 17.36
N GLU A 282 -33.46 -1.05 17.29
CA GLU A 282 -34.35 -0.86 16.13
C GLU A 282 -33.59 -0.14 15.00
N GLU A 283 -33.49 -0.75 13.82
CA GLU A 283 -33.00 -0.07 12.61
C GLU A 283 -34.11 0.82 12.02
N ILE A 284 -33.87 2.14 11.95
CA ILE A 284 -34.62 3.03 11.06
C ILE A 284 -34.02 2.88 9.65
N THR A 285 -34.67 2.11 8.80
CA THR A 285 -34.36 2.05 7.36
C THR A 285 -34.96 3.25 6.65
N LEU A 286 -34.12 4.15 6.14
CA LEU A 286 -34.52 5.06 5.05
C LEU A 286 -34.32 4.29 3.74
N SER A 287 -35.43 3.98 3.07
CA SER A 287 -35.46 3.43 1.72
C SER A 287 -35.03 4.51 0.72
N GLU A 288 -33.96 4.26 -0.03
CA GLU A 288 -33.66 5.00 -1.24
C GLU A 288 -34.51 4.40 -2.38
N ASP A 289 -35.59 5.10 -2.71
CA ASP A 289 -36.44 4.80 -3.86
C ASP A 289 -35.74 5.21 -5.18
N GLU A 290 -35.84 4.29 -6.14
CA GLU A 290 -35.89 4.40 -7.60
C GLU A 290 -35.07 5.48 -8.34
N ILE A 291 -34.09 5.02 -9.13
CA ILE A 291 -33.63 5.73 -10.33
C ILE A 291 -34.12 4.98 -11.57
N ASP A 292 -35.08 5.63 -12.24
CA ASP A 292 -35.64 5.34 -13.56
C ASP A 292 -34.57 5.57 -14.66
N GLU A 293 -34.20 4.52 -15.40
CA GLU A 293 -33.59 4.69 -16.73
C GLU A 293 -34.40 3.95 -17.80
N LYS A 294 -35.01 4.78 -18.65
CA LYS A 294 -35.66 4.45 -19.92
C LYS A 294 -34.73 3.69 -20.87
N ALA A 295 -35.24 2.60 -21.44
CA ALA A 295 -34.86 2.14 -22.78
C ALA A 295 -36.12 1.76 -23.60
N PRO A 296 -36.17 2.01 -24.92
CA PRO A 296 -37.40 1.95 -25.70
C PRO A 296 -37.79 0.55 -26.17
N LEU A 297 -39.10 0.36 -26.29
CA LEU A 297 -39.82 -0.82 -26.75
C LEU A 297 -39.41 -1.35 -28.14
N ARG A 298 -39.31 -2.69 -28.24
CA ARG A 298 -39.67 -3.44 -29.46
C ARG A 298 -40.84 -4.38 -29.17
N THR A 299 -41.78 -4.37 -30.12
CA THR A 299 -43.12 -4.94 -30.09
C THR A 299 -43.18 -6.42 -30.46
N LYS A 300 -44.18 -7.12 -29.88
CA LYS A 300 -45.09 -8.17 -30.42
C LYS A 300 -45.35 -9.25 -29.36
N SER A 301 -46.52 -9.25 -28.71
CA SER A 301 -47.82 -9.83 -29.11
C SER A 301 -48.04 -11.23 -28.53
N GLY A 302 -49.12 -11.42 -27.75
CA GLY A 302 -49.55 -12.76 -27.34
C GLY A 302 -50.47 -12.77 -26.12
N SER A 303 -51.78 -12.80 -26.37
CA SER A 303 -52.90 -12.91 -25.44
C SER A 303 -52.89 -14.16 -24.54
N SER A 304 -53.36 -14.04 -23.28
CA SER A 304 -54.63 -14.65 -22.82
C SER A 304 -54.86 -14.50 -21.30
N LYS A 305 -56.05 -13.97 -20.97
CA LYS A 305 -56.67 -14.01 -19.64
C LYS A 305 -56.95 -15.45 -19.23
N ARG A 306 -56.72 -15.79 -17.95
CA ARG A 306 -57.59 -16.69 -17.15
C ARG A 306 -57.45 -16.36 -15.66
N LYS A 307 -58.59 -16.02 -15.05
CA LYS A 307 -58.84 -15.96 -13.60
C LYS A 307 -59.07 -17.38 -13.11
N SER A 308 -58.43 -17.81 -12.03
CA SER A 308 -59.08 -18.60 -10.97
C SER A 308 -58.19 -18.73 -9.72
N GLU A 309 -58.87 -18.54 -8.59
CA GLU A 309 -58.70 -19.24 -7.31
C GLU A 309 -57.48 -18.93 -6.43
N ASP A 310 -57.78 -18.00 -5.53
CA ASP A 310 -57.37 -17.88 -4.13
C ASP A 310 -57.00 -19.22 -3.47
N ARG A 311 -55.69 -19.41 -3.23
CA ARG A 311 -55.16 -20.28 -2.18
C ARG A 311 -54.14 -19.47 -1.39
N SER A 312 -54.48 -19.22 -0.14
CA SER A 312 -53.63 -18.57 0.85
C SER A 312 -52.32 -19.34 1.07
N SER A 313 -51.27 -18.95 0.36
CA SER A 313 -49.89 -19.38 0.65
C SER A 313 -49.34 -18.52 1.79
N LEU A 314 -49.05 -19.18 2.91
CA LEU A 314 -48.33 -18.62 4.07
C LEU A 314 -47.07 -17.84 3.62
N PRO A 315 -46.75 -16.69 4.24
CA PRO A 315 -45.57 -15.92 3.88
C PRO A 315 -44.29 -16.73 4.19
N PRO A 316 -43.20 -16.53 3.43
CA PRO A 316 -41.95 -17.22 3.66
C PRO A 316 -41.44 -16.90 5.06
N ARG A 317 -41.16 -17.94 5.87
CA ARG A 317 -40.46 -17.80 7.15
C ARG A 317 -39.13 -17.10 6.88
N LYS A 318 -39.00 -15.85 7.33
CA LYS A 318 -37.74 -15.14 7.46
C LYS A 318 -36.82 -16.00 8.35
N LYS A 319 -35.76 -16.58 7.78
CA LYS A 319 -34.66 -17.09 8.60
C LYS A 319 -34.00 -15.88 9.25
N ALA A 320 -34.00 -15.85 10.58
CA ALA A 320 -33.29 -14.84 11.34
C ALA A 320 -31.81 -14.85 10.92
N LYS A 321 -31.31 -13.72 10.40
CA LYS A 321 -29.88 -13.50 10.24
C LYS A 321 -29.32 -13.30 11.64
N VAL A 322 -28.59 -14.28 12.15
CA VAL A 322 -27.79 -14.13 13.37
C VAL A 322 -26.67 -13.14 13.04
N LYS A 323 -26.75 -11.91 13.56
CA LYS A 323 -25.63 -10.96 13.52
C LYS A 323 -24.60 -11.46 14.53
N THR A 324 -23.39 -11.77 14.07
CA THR A 324 -22.32 -12.31 14.90
C THR A 324 -21.60 -11.17 15.62
N TYR A 325 -21.70 -11.13 16.95
CA TYR A 325 -21.08 -10.10 17.78
C TYR A 325 -19.67 -10.51 18.22
N LEU A 326 -18.75 -9.53 18.30
CA LEU A 326 -17.41 -9.74 18.85
C LEU A 326 -17.47 -10.28 20.29
N THR A 327 -16.66 -11.29 20.61
CA THR A 327 -16.52 -11.80 21.98
C THR A 327 -15.80 -10.79 22.89
N ALA A 328 -16.04 -10.90 24.21
CA ALA A 328 -15.49 -9.97 25.22
C ALA A 328 -13.95 -9.89 25.20
N GLU A 329 -13.28 -10.99 24.85
CA GLU A 329 -11.82 -11.06 24.72
C GLU A 329 -11.32 -10.29 23.49
N PHE A 330 -12.05 -10.38 22.37
CA PHE A 330 -11.80 -9.60 21.16
C PHE A 330 -12.04 -8.10 21.38
N ARG A 331 -13.07 -7.73 22.16
CA ARG A 331 -13.42 -6.32 22.46
C ARG A 331 -12.41 -5.60 23.35
N LYS A 332 -11.71 -6.32 24.24
CA LYS A 332 -10.72 -5.75 25.16
C LYS A 332 -9.43 -5.28 24.46
N HIS A 333 -9.11 -5.88 23.30
CA HIS A 333 -7.80 -5.73 22.65
C HIS A 333 -7.87 -5.05 21.28
N ILE A 334 -9.08 -4.74 20.77
CA ILE A 334 -9.25 -3.89 19.60
C ILE A 334 -9.16 -2.43 20.04
N VAL A 335 -8.03 -1.80 19.77
CA VAL A 335 -7.92 -0.35 19.71
C VAL A 335 -8.25 0.08 18.29
N LEU A 336 -9.38 0.76 18.09
CA LEU A 336 -9.70 1.34 16.80
C LEU A 336 -10.08 2.80 16.78
N CYS A 337 -9.47 3.45 15.79
CA CYS A 337 -9.75 4.73 15.16
C CYS A 337 -11.17 4.83 14.54
N GLN A 338 -12.19 4.21 15.13
CA GLN A 338 -13.55 4.27 14.59
C GLN A 338 -14.18 5.68 14.64
N PRO A 339 -13.89 6.61 15.58
CA PRO A 339 -14.60 7.89 15.60
C PRO A 339 -14.14 8.90 14.52
N PHE A 340 -13.04 8.66 13.80
CA PHE A 340 -12.52 9.62 12.82
C PHE A 340 -12.96 9.36 11.37
N TYR A 341 -13.35 8.12 11.03
CA TYR A 341 -13.77 7.79 9.66
C TYR A 341 -15.22 8.21 9.37
N GLU A 342 -16.12 8.17 10.36
CA GLU A 342 -17.53 8.49 10.16
C GLU A 342 -17.81 10.00 10.00
N LYS A 343 -16.94 10.88 10.56
CA LYS A 343 -17.11 12.33 10.41
C LYS A 343 -16.81 12.86 9.00
N LYS A 344 -16.06 12.15 8.15
CA LYS A 344 -15.76 12.62 6.78
C LYS A 344 -16.77 12.15 5.72
N LYS A 345 -17.56 11.10 5.95
CA LYS A 345 -18.66 10.72 5.02
C LYS A 345 -19.79 11.75 5.01
N CYS A 346 -20.03 12.47 6.11
CA CYS A 346 -21.00 13.57 6.14
C CYS A 346 -20.52 14.88 5.49
N ALA A 347 -19.23 15.03 5.18
CA ALA A 347 -18.66 16.28 4.69
C ALA A 347 -18.43 16.31 3.16
N LEU A 348 -18.59 15.19 2.46
CA LEU A 348 -18.44 15.07 1.00
C LEU A 348 -19.77 14.76 0.28
N SER A 349 -20.90 14.92 0.98
CA SER A 349 -22.26 14.81 0.43
C SER A 349 -23.05 16.12 0.59
N LYS A 350 -22.38 17.27 0.42
CA LYS A 350 -23.04 18.57 0.23
C LYS A 350 -22.37 19.33 -0.89
#